data_AF-A0A416ZLX1-F1
#
_entry.id   AF-A0A416ZLX1-F1
#
_cell.length_a   1.000
_cell.length_b   1.000
_cell.length_c   1.000
_cell.angle_alpha   90.00
_cell.angle_beta   90.00
_cell.angle_gamma   90.00
#
_symmetry.space_group_name_H-M   'P 1'
#
loop_
_entity.id
_entity.type
_entity.pdbx_description
1 polymer ?
#
loop_
_entity_poly.entity_id
_entity_poly.type
_entity_poly.pdbx_seq_one_letter_code
_entity_poly.pdbx_strand_id
1 'polypeptide(L)' 'MTETWDASLGQNVATVETSDARYTIWMEDEQSMEEKLKVIQSADLAGVAEWKLGFERADIWSLISEYIETNS' A
#
# COMPACT_ATOMS: atom_id res chain seq x y z
N MET A 1 -8.39 -16.29 -8.26
CA MET A 1 -7.96 -14.92 -8.57
C MET A 1 -6.46 -14.88 -8.37
N THR A 2 -5.70 -14.45 -9.37
CA THR A 2 -4.22 -14.43 -9.28
C THR A 2 -3.78 -13.00 -9.03
N GLU A 3 -2.95 -12.81 -8.02
CA GLU A 3 -2.34 -11.53 -7.66
C GLU A 3 -1.07 -11.31 -8.48
N THR A 4 -0.80 -10.07 -8.87
CA THR A 4 0.40 -9.69 -9.63
C THR A 4 0.80 -8.27 -9.27
N TRP A 5 2.10 -8.07 -9.00
CA TRP A 5 2.66 -6.74 -8.79
C TRP A 5 2.66 -5.93 -10.09
N ASP A 6 1.97 -4.79 -10.08
CA ASP A 6 2.03 -3.80 -11.16
C ASP A 6 3.03 -2.71 -10.78
N ALA A 7 4.26 -2.84 -11.29
CA ALA A 7 5.32 -1.89 -11.02
C ALA A 7 5.05 -0.47 -11.54
N SER A 8 4.14 -0.30 -12.52
CA SER A 8 3.77 1.03 -13.02
C SER A 8 2.82 1.76 -12.08
N LEU A 9 2.05 1.01 -11.28
CA LEU A 9 1.14 1.53 -10.27
C LEU A 9 1.75 1.51 -8.85
N GLY A 10 2.76 0.67 -8.63
CA GLY A 10 3.38 0.50 -7.31
C GLY A 10 2.47 -0.26 -6.34
N GLN A 11 1.71 -1.25 -6.84
CA GLN A 11 0.78 -2.03 -6.01
C GLN A 11 0.42 -3.39 -6.64
N ASN A 12 -0.11 -4.29 -5.82
CA ASN A 12 -0.65 -5.55 -6.27
C ASN A 12 -2.06 -5.40 -6.86
N VAL A 13 -2.29 -6.06 -8.00
CA VAL A 13 -3.57 -6.13 -8.68
C VAL A 13 -3.93 -7.60 -8.87
N ALA A 14 -5.17 -7.95 -8.53
CA ALA A 14 -5.69 -9.29 -8.76
C ALA A 14 -6.85 -9.22 -9.75
N THR A 15 -6.89 -10.16 -10.69
CA THR A 15 -7.97 -10.27 -11.68
C THR A 15 -8.49 -11.70 -11.75
N VAL A 16 -9.80 -11.86 -11.96
CA VAL A 16 -10.41 -13.13 -12.36
C VAL A 16 -11.50 -12.88 -13.40
N GLU A 17 -11.51 -13.71 -14.44
CA GLU A 17 -12.57 -13.77 -15.45
C GLU A 17 -13.53 -14.91 -15.08
N THR A 18 -14.83 -14.64 -15.11
CA THR A 18 -15.91 -15.63 -14.88
C THR A 18 -16.83 -15.68 -16.10
N SER A 19 -17.84 -16.55 -16.10
CA SER A 19 -18.88 -16.54 -17.14
C SER A 19 -19.68 -15.24 -17.19
N ASP A 20 -19.77 -14.54 -16.06
CA ASP A 20 -20.73 -13.46 -15.86
C ASP A 20 -20.04 -12.08 -15.95
N ALA A 21 -18.80 -11.98 -15.46
CA ALA A 21 -18.04 -10.74 -15.43
C ALA A 21 -16.53 -10.96 -15.24
N ARG A 22 -15.79 -9.88 -15.50
CA ARG A 22 -14.43 -9.67 -15.02
C ARG A 22 -14.46 -8.98 -13.66
N TYR A 23 -13.73 -9.51 -12.69
CA TYR A 23 -13.50 -8.87 -11.40
C TYR A 23 -12.03 -8.47 -11.28
N THR A 24 -11.78 -7.22 -10.91
CA THR A 24 -10.45 -6.68 -10.66
C THR A 24 -10.43 -6.02 -9.29
N ILE A 25 -9.41 -6.31 -8.49
CA ILE A 25 -9.17 -5.67 -7.19
C ILE A 25 -7.77 -5.08 -7.20
N TRP A 26 -7.68 -3.81 -6.82
CA TRP A 26 -6.45 -3.07 -6.55
C TRP A 26 -6.25 -3.05 -5.04
N MET A 27 -5.11 -3.53 -4.57
CA MET A 27 -4.89 -3.76 -3.15
C MET A 27 -3.70 -2.97 -2.67
N GLU A 28 -3.79 -2.56 -1.40
CA GLU A 28 -2.68 -2.00 -0.65
C GLU A 28 -2.18 -3.07 0.32
N ASP A 29 -0.86 -3.20 0.41
CA ASP A 29 -0.12 -4.11 1.29
C ASP A 29 1.19 -3.44 1.75
N GLU A 30 2.03 -4.16 2.49
CA GLU A 30 3.30 -3.64 2.99
C GLU A 30 4.21 -3.14 1.87
N GLN A 31 4.24 -3.84 0.72
CA GLN A 31 5.11 -3.46 -0.38
C GLN A 31 4.64 -2.15 -1.01
N SER A 32 3.35 -2.03 -1.31
CA SER A 32 2.80 -0.80 -1.90
C SER A 32 2.83 0.38 -0.93
N MET A 33 2.67 0.13 0.37
CA MET A 33 2.81 1.14 1.41
C MET A 33 4.26 1.61 1.57
N GLU A 34 5.22 0.69 1.56
CA GLU A 34 6.64 1.03 1.65
C GLU A 34 7.07 1.93 0.48
N GLU A 35 6.65 1.61 -0.75
CA GLU A 35 6.96 2.44 -1.92
C GLU A 35 6.40 3.87 -1.79
N LYS A 36 5.19 4.03 -1.24
CA LYS A 36 4.61 5.36 -0.96
C LYS A 36 5.40 6.10 0.13
N LEU A 37 5.76 5.41 1.21
CA LEU A 37 6.54 5.98 2.31
C LEU A 37 7.95 6.42 1.88
N LYS A 38 8.61 5.66 0.99
CA LYS A 38 9.88 6.07 0.36
C LYS A 38 9.74 7.39 -0.40
N VAL A 39 8.65 7.57 -1.14
CA VAL A 39 8.38 8.84 -1.84
C VAL A 39 8.21 9.99 -0.85
N ILE A 40 7.42 9.79 0.20
CA ILE A 40 7.17 10.78 1.26
C ILE A 40 8.50 11.21 1.93
N GLN A 41 9.34 10.24 2.30
CA GLN A 41 10.67 10.49 2.87
C GLN A 41 11.58 11.21 1.88
N SER A 42 11.63 10.76 0.62
CA SER A 42 12.49 11.37 -0.41
C SER A 42 12.11 12.82 -0.75
N ALA A 43 10.83 13.16 -0.55
CA ALA A 43 10.30 14.49 -0.78
C ALA A 43 10.34 15.40 0.47
N ASP A 44 10.93 14.92 1.58
CA ASP A 44 11.03 15.65 2.86
C ASP A 44 9.67 16.20 3.34
N LEU A 45 8.62 15.37 3.19
CA LEU A 45 7.29 15.74 3.65
C LEU A 45 7.15 15.53 5.15
N ALA A 46 6.36 16.39 5.80
CA ALA A 46 6.22 16.40 7.25
C ALA A 46 5.48 15.19 7.86
N GLY A 47 4.89 14.31 7.05
CA GLY A 47 4.19 13.12 7.53
C GLY A 47 3.16 12.55 6.55
N VAL A 48 2.30 11.68 7.07
CA VAL A 48 1.25 10.95 6.32
C VAL A 48 -0.11 11.07 6.99
N ALA A 49 -1.18 10.82 6.23
CA ALA A 49 -2.54 10.76 6.74
C ALA A 49 -3.24 9.51 6.20
N GLU A 50 -3.71 8.65 7.10
CA GLU A 50 -4.27 7.34 6.77
C GLU A 50 -5.79 7.32 6.89
N TRP A 51 -6.48 6.72 5.91
CA TRP A 51 -7.93 6.53 5.94
C TRP A 51 -8.31 5.06 5.65
N LYS A 52 -8.98 4.33 6.53
CA LYS A 52 -9.38 4.71 7.90
C LYS A 52 -9.05 3.60 8.89
N LEU A 53 -8.99 3.99 10.15
CA LEU A 53 -8.76 3.09 11.26
C LEU A 53 -9.74 1.91 11.25
N GLY A 54 -9.17 0.72 11.42
CA GLY A 54 -9.84 -0.58 11.50
C GLY A 54 -9.94 -1.32 10.17
N PHE A 55 -9.39 -0.78 9.08
CA PHE A 55 -9.35 -1.45 7.76
C PHE A 55 -7.95 -1.96 7.41
N GLU A 56 -6.95 -1.57 8.20
CA GLU A 56 -5.57 -1.97 8.10
C GLU A 56 -5.26 -3.22 8.92
N ARG A 57 -4.11 -3.84 8.62
CA ARG A 57 -3.46 -4.81 9.48
C ARG A 57 -2.47 -4.09 10.42
N ALA A 58 -2.14 -4.72 11.55
CA ALA A 58 -1.27 -4.11 12.55
C ALA A 58 0.19 -3.89 12.07
N ASP A 59 0.65 -4.71 11.12
CA ASP A 59 1.97 -4.60 10.48
C ASP A 59 2.15 -3.28 9.72
N ILE A 60 1.09 -2.74 9.10
CA ILE A 60 1.10 -1.45 8.40
C ILE A 60 1.51 -0.30 9.32
N TRP A 61 1.03 -0.28 10.57
CA TRP A 61 1.42 0.75 11.53
C TRP A 61 2.91 0.67 11.90
N SER A 62 3.44 -0.55 12.04
CA SER A 62 4.87 -0.75 12.33
C SER A 62 5.73 -0.22 11.18
N LEU A 63 5.35 -0.55 9.94
CA LEU A 63 6.00 -0.04 8.74
C LEU A 63 5.93 1.49 8.63
N ILE A 64 4.78 2.09 8.88
CA ILE A 64 4.63 3.56 8.86
C ILE A 64 5.61 4.19 9.87
N SER A 65 5.64 3.70 11.11
CA SER A 65 6.53 4.21 12.17
C SER A 65 8.00 4.17 11.76
N GLU A 66 8.47 3.11 11.08
CA GLU A 66 9.86 3.03 10.60
C GLU A 66 10.27 4.18 9.66
N TYR A 67 9.31 4.76 8.95
CA TYR A 67 9.55 5.83 7.98
C TYR A 67 9.27 7.24 8.51
N ILE A 68 8.31 7.40 9.40
CA ILE A 68 7.86 8.73 9.87
C ILE A 68 8.38 9.10 11.27
N GLU A 69 8.76 8.14 12.09
CA GLU A 69 9.32 8.43 13.41
C GLU A 69 10.79 8.82 13.26
N THR A 70 11.09 10.07 13.56
CA THR A 70 12.47 10.54 13.60
C THR A 70 13.14 9.92 14.83
N ASN A 71 14.29 9.24 14.66
CA ASN A 71 15.19 8.95 15.78
C ASN A 71 15.51 10.28 16.47
N SER A 72 14.87 10.51 17.62
CA SER A 72 15.09 11.67 18.49
C SER A 72 16.37 11.49 19.31
#